data_AF-A0A7J6Y5P3-F1
#
_entry.id   AF-A0A7J6Y5P3-F1
#
_cell.length_a   1.000
_cell.length_b   1.000
_cell.length_c   1.000
_cell.angle_alpha   90.00
_cell.angle_beta   90.00
_cell.angle_gamma   90.00
#
_symmetry.space_group_name_H-M   'P 1'
#
loop_
_entity.id
_entity.type
_entity.pdbx_description
1 polymer ?
#
loop_
_entity_poly.entity_id
_entity_poly.type
_entity_poly.pdbx_seq_one_letter_code
_entity_poly.pdbx_strand_id
1 'polypeptide(L)'
;MKHRLVVLQHGSHGTHRDLGCLARFLRALDSPPIVLEPQVNEGFRTDDGVVVCGARLAKEVVRVLSGLCLGESLGPATHMTPLVEGKKAVQLSFVSHSMGGLIVREALPRLVREVQRHEGCLRVEWKVFCSIATPHGGARHMDAFIRSYVGRLIGRVYSTAYHDMFLQSNVLTERLISAEHLASLGLFEHRLLISSMHDLLVPLMSSGFMLKPSQFRGMSPAAREEREMVMCASSEEEMHSKRHRIVKLTAEDWPHDQYPVERRIAEAMLEGAGAFDSIVVDFSHVQKHCDDPHARRTAEQLSHRALVCKEPICQMGLEEVFCFVSRWVANDLAACHC
;
A
#
# COMPACT_ATOMS: atom_id res chain seq x y z
N MET A 1 18.14 -15.10 17.08
CA MET A 1 18.28 -14.70 15.66
C MET A 1 17.06 -13.87 15.28
N LYS A 2 17.28 -12.75 14.57
CA LYS A 2 16.21 -11.81 14.17
C LYS A 2 16.10 -11.82 12.65
N HIS A 3 14.95 -12.22 12.13
CA HIS A 3 14.67 -12.16 10.70
C HIS A 3 13.91 -10.89 10.37
N ARG A 4 14.14 -10.35 9.16
CA ARG A 4 13.32 -9.28 8.58
C ARG A 4 12.54 -9.87 7.43
N LEU A 5 11.22 -9.76 7.48
CA LEU A 5 10.31 -10.26 6.46
C LEU A 5 9.49 -9.08 5.92
N VAL A 6 9.62 -8.82 4.64
CA VAL A 6 8.82 -7.83 3.91
C VAL A 6 7.92 -8.56 2.93
N VAL A 7 6.60 -8.38 3.08
CA VAL A 7 5.59 -8.98 2.19
C VAL A 7 5.11 -7.94 1.20
N LEU A 8 5.21 -8.23 -0.10
CA LEU A 8 4.85 -7.35 -1.21
C LEU A 8 3.55 -7.81 -1.87
N GLN A 9 2.42 -7.16 -1.56
CA GLN A 9 1.10 -7.55 -2.08
C GLN A 9 0.64 -6.64 -3.24
N HIS A 10 0.47 -7.24 -4.42
CA HIS A 10 -0.03 -6.56 -5.61
C HIS A 10 -1.54 -6.25 -5.56
N GLY A 11 -2.00 -5.41 -6.49
CA GLY A 11 -3.41 -5.00 -6.65
C GLY A 11 -4.26 -5.90 -7.54
N SER A 12 -5.46 -5.43 -7.89
CA SER A 12 -6.43 -6.15 -8.75
C SER A 12 -5.85 -6.49 -10.12
N HIS A 13 -6.05 -7.73 -10.58
CA HIS A 13 -5.51 -8.27 -11.84
C HIS A 13 -3.99 -8.13 -11.99
N GLY A 14 -3.30 -7.90 -10.87
CA GLY A 14 -1.86 -7.76 -10.80
C GLY A 14 -1.13 -9.10 -10.75
N THR A 15 0.18 -9.00 -10.70
CA THR A 15 1.08 -10.12 -10.45
C THR A 15 2.09 -9.73 -9.38
N HIS A 16 2.80 -10.71 -8.82
CA HIS A 16 3.87 -10.45 -7.87
C HIS A 16 4.93 -9.47 -8.42
N ARG A 17 5.12 -9.42 -9.75
CA ARG A 17 6.06 -8.53 -10.44
C ARG A 17 5.68 -7.05 -10.38
N ASP A 18 4.44 -6.71 -10.01
CA ASP A 18 3.97 -5.32 -9.97
C ASP A 18 4.76 -4.45 -9.00
N LEU A 19 5.32 -5.05 -7.94
CA LEU A 19 6.21 -4.40 -6.96
C LEU A 19 7.68 -4.78 -7.21
N GLY A 20 8.02 -5.28 -8.40
CA GLY A 20 9.35 -5.80 -8.72
C GLY A 20 10.45 -4.76 -8.61
N CYS A 21 10.17 -3.48 -8.92
CA CYS A 21 11.10 -2.37 -8.72
C CYS A 21 11.53 -2.26 -7.25
N LEU A 22 10.56 -2.20 -6.33
CA LEU A 22 10.80 -2.19 -4.89
C LEU A 22 11.50 -3.47 -4.41
N ALA A 23 11.09 -4.64 -4.91
CA ALA A 23 11.70 -5.91 -4.54
C ALA A 23 13.20 -5.94 -4.89
N ARG A 24 13.62 -5.33 -6.02
CA ARG A 24 15.04 -5.19 -6.39
C ARG A 24 15.80 -4.31 -5.41
N PHE A 25 15.25 -3.14 -5.04
CA PHE A 25 15.91 -2.26 -4.07
C PHE A 25 16.06 -2.92 -2.70
N LEU A 26 15.02 -3.62 -2.21
CA LEU A 26 15.10 -4.35 -0.94
C LEU A 26 16.18 -5.44 -0.94
N ARG A 27 16.32 -6.18 -2.04
CA ARG A 27 17.35 -7.22 -2.20
C ARG A 27 18.77 -6.65 -2.35
N ALA A 28 18.89 -5.40 -2.76
CA ALA A 28 20.16 -4.72 -2.95
C ALA A 28 20.68 -4.01 -1.68
N LEU A 29 19.93 -4.02 -0.58
CA LEU A 29 20.37 -3.47 0.71
C LEU A 29 21.55 -4.28 1.27
N ASP A 30 22.46 -3.61 1.99
CA ASP A 30 23.65 -4.23 2.62
C ASP A 30 23.30 -5.44 3.49
N SER A 31 22.20 -5.31 4.23
CA SER A 31 21.54 -6.42 4.87
C SER A 31 20.16 -6.54 4.21
N PRO A 32 19.93 -7.51 3.32
CA PRO A 32 18.65 -7.66 2.65
C PRO A 32 17.65 -8.41 3.56
N PRO A 33 16.37 -7.97 3.62
CA PRO A 33 15.32 -8.75 4.26
C PRO A 33 14.92 -9.95 3.39
N ILE A 34 14.19 -10.89 3.98
CA ILE A 34 13.42 -11.88 3.24
C ILE A 34 12.28 -11.14 2.55
N VAL A 35 12.28 -11.14 1.22
CA VAL A 35 11.21 -10.53 0.42
C VAL A 35 10.25 -11.62 -0.02
N LEU A 36 9.04 -11.60 0.51
CA LEU A 36 7.94 -12.47 0.09
C LEU A 36 7.11 -11.73 -0.95
N GLU A 37 6.95 -12.36 -2.12
CA GLU A 37 6.18 -11.88 -3.27
C GLU A 37 5.03 -12.88 -3.56
N PRO A 38 3.92 -12.83 -2.81
CA PRO A 38 2.82 -13.80 -2.89
C PRO A 38 2.24 -13.94 -4.31
N GLN A 39 2.09 -15.18 -4.76
CA GLN A 39 1.46 -15.50 -6.06
C GLN A 39 0.03 -16.02 -5.92
N VAL A 40 -0.46 -16.17 -4.68
CA VAL A 40 -1.76 -16.82 -4.40
C VAL A 40 -2.98 -16.06 -4.90
N ASN A 41 -2.82 -14.78 -5.27
CA ASN A 41 -3.90 -13.90 -5.70
C ASN A 41 -3.70 -13.34 -7.12
N GLU A 42 -2.79 -13.88 -7.94
CA GLU A 42 -2.50 -13.27 -9.26
C GLU A 42 -3.65 -13.30 -10.27
N GLY A 43 -3.66 -12.31 -11.16
CA GLY A 43 -4.58 -12.21 -12.27
C GLY A 43 -6.04 -12.20 -11.82
N PHE A 44 -6.89 -12.99 -12.47
CA PHE A 44 -8.32 -13.06 -12.16
C PHE A 44 -8.63 -13.62 -10.76
N ARG A 45 -7.66 -14.18 -10.04
CA ARG A 45 -7.89 -14.65 -8.66
C ARG A 45 -8.21 -13.53 -7.70
N THR A 46 -7.84 -12.28 -8.02
CA THR A 46 -8.28 -11.13 -7.24
C THR A 46 -9.79 -10.92 -7.31
N ASP A 47 -10.47 -11.35 -8.38
CA ASP A 47 -11.92 -11.13 -8.56
C ASP A 47 -12.79 -11.85 -7.53
N ASP A 48 -12.22 -12.81 -6.79
CA ASP A 48 -12.89 -13.49 -5.68
C ASP A 48 -13.19 -12.55 -4.49
N GLY A 49 -12.66 -11.33 -4.50
CA GLY A 49 -12.93 -10.31 -3.49
C GLY A 49 -11.89 -10.25 -2.38
N VAL A 50 -11.95 -9.18 -1.60
CA VAL A 50 -10.94 -8.86 -0.58
C VAL A 50 -10.87 -9.95 0.49
N VAL A 51 -12.02 -10.46 0.93
CA VAL A 51 -12.13 -11.48 2.00
C VAL A 51 -11.40 -12.77 1.62
N VAL A 52 -11.69 -13.31 0.44
CA VAL A 52 -11.09 -14.55 -0.05
C VAL A 52 -9.59 -14.37 -0.28
N CYS A 53 -9.20 -13.24 -0.88
CA CYS A 53 -7.80 -12.93 -1.13
C CYS A 53 -7.00 -12.78 0.16
N GLY A 54 -7.55 -12.11 1.18
CA GLY A 54 -6.90 -11.93 2.47
C GLY A 54 -6.71 -13.26 3.21
N ALA A 55 -7.69 -14.17 3.13
CA ALA A 55 -7.54 -15.51 3.68
C ALA A 55 -6.41 -16.33 3.01
N ARG A 56 -6.24 -16.19 1.69
CA ARG A 56 -5.13 -16.83 0.94
C ARG A 56 -3.78 -16.25 1.34
N LEU A 57 -3.68 -14.92 1.38
CA LEU A 57 -2.46 -14.22 1.79
C LEU A 57 -2.06 -14.61 3.23
N ALA A 58 -3.01 -14.62 4.15
CA ALA A 58 -2.75 -15.01 5.54
C ALA A 58 -2.16 -16.42 5.63
N LYS A 59 -2.72 -17.38 4.89
CA LYS A 59 -2.23 -18.76 4.85
C LYS A 59 -0.80 -18.86 4.34
N GLU A 60 -0.45 -18.09 3.31
CA GLU A 60 0.90 -18.08 2.74
C GLU A 60 1.92 -17.48 3.70
N VAL A 61 1.60 -16.32 4.30
CA VAL A 61 2.48 -15.67 5.28
C VAL A 61 2.69 -16.54 6.52
N VAL A 62 1.63 -17.19 7.03
CA VAL A 62 1.76 -18.15 8.16
C VAL A 62 2.70 -19.29 7.80
N ARG A 63 2.59 -19.86 6.59
CA ARG A 63 3.50 -20.93 6.15
C ARG A 63 4.96 -20.48 6.20
N VAL A 64 5.25 -19.26 5.72
CA VAL A 64 6.61 -18.70 5.74
C VAL A 64 7.09 -18.48 7.17
N LEU A 65 6.26 -17.88 8.03
CA LEU A 65 6.59 -17.67 9.44
C LEU A 65 6.87 -19.00 10.16
N SER A 66 6.08 -20.04 9.91
CA SER A 66 6.30 -21.38 10.48
C SER A 66 7.61 -22.02 10.01
N GLY A 67 7.98 -21.88 8.73
CA GLY A 67 9.27 -22.36 8.21
C GLY A 67 10.46 -21.71 8.93
N LEU A 68 10.37 -20.40 9.18
CA LEU A 68 11.38 -19.66 9.96
C LEU A 68 11.47 -20.16 11.42
N CYS A 69 10.33 -20.52 12.02
CA CYS A 69 10.29 -21.13 13.36
C CYS A 69 11.04 -22.47 13.40
N LEU A 70 10.81 -23.33 12.42
CA LEU A 70 11.39 -24.67 12.34
C LEU A 70 12.87 -24.66 11.91
N GLY A 71 13.38 -23.52 11.43
CA GLY A 71 14.78 -23.43 10.97
C GLY A 71 14.98 -24.01 9.57
N GLU A 72 13.90 -24.12 8.79
CA GLU A 72 13.99 -24.50 7.39
C GLU A 72 14.67 -23.36 6.61
N SER A 73 15.77 -23.67 5.93
CA SER A 73 16.46 -22.71 5.06
C SER A 73 15.59 -22.44 3.83
N LEU A 74 15.05 -21.23 3.72
CA LEU A 74 14.31 -20.75 2.54
C LEU A 74 15.26 -20.29 1.40
N GLY A 75 16.50 -20.78 1.35
CA GLY A 75 17.51 -20.44 0.33
C GLY A 75 18.65 -21.48 0.19
N PRO A 76 19.48 -21.38 -0.86
CA PRO A 76 20.54 -22.35 -1.15
C PRO A 76 21.60 -22.37 -0.03
N ALA A 77 21.91 -23.59 0.41
CA ALA A 77 22.62 -23.91 1.63
C ALA A 77 24.01 -23.26 1.73
N THR A 78 24.23 -22.47 2.79
CA THR A 78 25.56 -22.17 3.30
C THR A 78 25.57 -22.23 4.83
N HIS A 79 26.40 -23.15 5.34
CA HIS A 79 26.90 -23.32 6.71
C HIS A 79 25.92 -23.37 7.88
N MET A 80 25.64 -24.60 8.34
CA MET A 80 25.02 -24.86 9.64
C MET A 80 26.01 -24.66 10.79
N THR A 81 25.63 -23.82 11.73
CA THR A 81 26.07 -23.89 13.13
C THR A 81 24.88 -24.28 14.01
N PRO A 82 25.08 -25.02 15.12
CA PRO A 82 23.98 -25.53 15.94
C PRO A 82 23.20 -24.38 16.59
N LEU A 83 21.87 -24.47 16.57
CA LEU A 83 20.97 -23.46 17.15
C LEU A 83 21.09 -23.44 18.68
N VAL A 84 21.48 -22.28 19.22
CA VAL A 84 21.24 -21.89 20.61
C VAL A 84 19.73 -21.77 20.82
N GLU A 85 19.22 -22.39 21.87
CA GLU A 85 17.85 -22.24 22.39
C GLU A 85 17.58 -20.76 22.70
N GLY A 86 16.96 -20.06 21.75
CA GLY A 86 16.60 -18.66 21.89
C GLY A 86 15.35 -18.37 21.10
N LYS A 87 14.42 -17.63 21.71
CA LYS A 87 13.18 -17.18 21.08
C LYS A 87 13.49 -16.50 19.75
N LYS A 88 13.00 -17.04 18.64
CA LYS A 88 13.19 -16.46 17.31
C LYS A 88 12.32 -15.20 17.19
N ALA A 89 12.88 -14.13 16.66
CA ALA A 89 12.17 -12.88 16.43
C ALA A 89 12.07 -12.60 14.92
N VAL A 90 10.91 -12.12 14.47
CA VAL A 90 10.67 -11.69 13.08
C VAL A 90 10.14 -10.26 13.10
N GLN A 91 10.85 -9.34 12.46
CA GLN A 91 10.30 -8.03 12.07
C GLN A 91 9.48 -8.23 10.82
N LEU A 92 8.17 -8.02 10.91
CA LEU A 92 7.23 -8.18 9.81
C LEU A 92 6.80 -6.81 9.29
N SER A 93 6.89 -6.64 7.99
CA SER A 93 6.37 -5.46 7.29
C SER A 93 5.59 -5.86 6.05
N PHE A 94 4.61 -5.03 5.70
CA PHE A 94 3.83 -5.16 4.48
C PHE A 94 4.00 -3.91 3.64
N VAL A 95 4.26 -4.10 2.35
CA VAL A 95 4.07 -3.08 1.33
C VAL A 95 3.05 -3.58 0.35
N SER A 96 2.09 -2.74 0.03
CA SER A 96 0.97 -3.14 -0.80
C SER A 96 0.60 -2.06 -1.79
N HIS A 97 0.14 -2.47 -2.97
CA HIS A 97 -0.29 -1.55 -4.02
C HIS A 97 -1.78 -1.73 -4.32
N SER A 98 -2.50 -0.62 -4.46
CA SER A 98 -3.91 -0.64 -4.88
C SER A 98 -4.76 -1.53 -3.98
N MET A 99 -5.61 -2.39 -4.55
CA MET A 99 -6.40 -3.40 -3.81
C MET A 99 -5.57 -4.24 -2.82
N GLY A 100 -4.25 -4.38 -3.05
CA GLY A 100 -3.37 -5.14 -2.18
C GLY A 100 -3.39 -4.69 -0.72
N GLY A 101 -3.56 -3.39 -0.44
CA GLY A 101 -3.64 -2.90 0.93
C GLY A 101 -4.93 -3.31 1.64
N LEU A 102 -6.02 -3.50 0.90
CA LEU A 102 -7.27 -4.06 1.44
C LEU A 102 -7.10 -5.55 1.77
N ILE A 103 -6.45 -6.29 0.87
CA ILE A 103 -6.13 -7.72 1.05
C ILE A 103 -5.25 -7.92 2.29
N VAL A 104 -4.24 -7.07 2.49
CA VAL A 104 -3.40 -7.12 3.69
C VAL A 104 -4.24 -6.86 4.93
N ARG A 105 -5.04 -5.78 4.96
CA ARG A 105 -5.90 -5.45 6.12
C ARG A 105 -6.83 -6.60 6.52
N GLU A 106 -7.41 -7.29 5.54
CA GLU A 106 -8.22 -8.49 5.77
C GLU A 106 -7.41 -9.68 6.33
N ALA A 107 -6.17 -9.85 5.89
CA ALA A 107 -5.32 -10.95 6.35
C ALA A 107 -4.90 -10.79 7.83
N LEU A 108 -4.76 -9.56 8.33
CA LEU A 108 -4.13 -9.26 9.62
C LEU A 108 -4.78 -9.99 10.82
N PRO A 109 -6.12 -9.98 11.03
CA PRO A 109 -6.71 -10.68 12.18
C PRO A 109 -6.42 -12.17 12.24
N ARG A 110 -6.32 -12.83 11.08
CA ARG A 110 -5.89 -14.24 11.03
C ARG A 110 -4.42 -14.36 11.39
N LEU A 111 -3.55 -13.51 10.83
CA LEU A 111 -2.13 -13.52 11.14
C LEU A 111 -1.84 -13.30 12.63
N VAL A 112 -2.50 -12.32 13.25
CA VAL A 112 -2.37 -12.03 14.68
C VAL A 112 -2.74 -13.26 15.52
N ARG A 113 -3.88 -13.89 15.23
CA ARG A 113 -4.31 -15.10 15.96
C ARG A 113 -3.35 -16.27 15.79
N GLU A 114 -2.83 -16.52 14.58
CA GLU A 114 -1.86 -17.60 14.37
C GLU A 114 -0.53 -17.31 15.06
N VAL A 115 -0.04 -16.07 15.02
CA VAL A 115 1.17 -15.66 15.74
C VAL A 115 1.00 -15.84 17.25
N GLN A 116 -0.14 -15.42 17.81
CA GLN A 116 -0.45 -15.58 19.23
C GLN A 116 -0.44 -17.06 19.67
N ARG A 117 -0.96 -17.97 18.84
CA ARG A 117 -0.90 -19.42 19.10
C ARG A 117 0.53 -19.96 19.15
N HIS A 118 1.48 -19.27 18.54
CA HIS A 118 2.89 -19.66 18.45
C HIS A 118 3.83 -18.76 19.29
N GLU A 119 3.31 -17.94 20.21
CA GLU A 119 4.10 -16.98 21.00
C GLU A 119 5.26 -17.60 21.80
N GLY A 120 5.21 -18.91 22.09
CA GLY A 120 6.31 -19.66 22.72
C GLY A 120 7.50 -19.92 21.78
N CYS A 121 7.26 -19.97 20.47
CA CYS A 121 8.26 -20.31 19.45
C CYS A 121 8.72 -19.10 18.64
N LEU A 122 7.82 -18.14 18.42
CA LEU A 122 8.04 -16.99 17.54
C LEU A 122 7.55 -15.70 18.20
N ARG A 123 8.42 -14.69 18.22
CA ARG A 123 8.03 -13.31 18.49
C ARG A 123 7.93 -12.56 17.16
N VAL A 124 6.78 -11.95 16.88
CA VAL A 124 6.63 -11.05 15.73
C VAL A 124 6.63 -9.60 16.21
N GLU A 125 7.50 -8.79 15.60
CA GLU A 125 7.53 -7.34 15.74
C GLU A 125 6.87 -6.74 14.50
N TRP A 126 5.73 -6.09 14.68
CA TRP A 126 4.96 -5.47 13.59
C TRP A 126 5.57 -4.10 13.28
N LYS A 127 6.39 -4.00 12.22
CA LYS A 127 7.20 -2.81 11.95
C LYS A 127 6.48 -1.79 11.08
N VAL A 128 6.26 -2.12 9.80
CA VAL A 128 5.71 -1.16 8.83
C VAL A 128 4.52 -1.75 8.09
N PHE A 129 3.42 -1.01 8.07
CA PHE A 129 2.34 -1.18 7.10
C PHE A 129 2.40 -0.02 6.11
N CYS A 130 2.79 -0.28 4.87
CA CYS A 130 2.83 0.71 3.80
C CYS A 130 1.78 0.36 2.73
N SER A 131 0.87 1.29 2.46
CA SER A 131 -0.08 1.17 1.36
C SER A 131 0.19 2.24 0.31
N ILE A 132 0.25 1.81 -0.95
CA ILE A 132 0.55 2.65 -2.10
C ILE A 132 -0.69 2.66 -2.99
N ALA A 133 -1.33 3.82 -3.12
CA ALA A 133 -2.57 4.02 -3.87
C ALA A 133 -3.70 3.03 -3.50
N THR A 134 -3.81 2.64 -2.23
CA THR A 134 -4.86 1.71 -1.79
C THR A 134 -6.19 2.44 -1.60
N PRO A 135 -7.32 1.95 -2.14
CA PRO A 135 -8.61 2.59 -1.97
C PRO A 135 -9.22 2.27 -0.59
N HIS A 136 -8.64 2.79 0.50
CA HIS A 136 -9.10 2.51 1.87
C HIS A 136 -10.55 2.93 2.08
N GLY A 137 -10.93 4.10 1.56
CA GLY A 137 -12.31 4.60 1.54
C GLY A 137 -13.14 4.11 0.35
N GLY A 138 -12.58 3.25 -0.52
CA GLY A 138 -13.21 2.79 -1.76
C GLY A 138 -12.90 3.65 -2.99
N ALA A 139 -13.38 3.22 -4.16
CA ALA A 139 -13.12 3.81 -5.47
C ALA A 139 -14.43 4.25 -6.16
N ARG A 140 -15.51 4.47 -5.40
CA ARG A 140 -16.83 4.85 -5.93
C ARG A 140 -16.78 6.14 -6.77
N HIS A 141 -15.88 7.04 -6.42
CA HIS A 141 -15.66 8.34 -7.05
C HIS A 141 -14.57 8.32 -8.14
N MET A 142 -14.19 7.14 -8.63
CA MET A 142 -13.36 7.01 -9.81
C MET A 142 -13.99 7.73 -11.01
N ASP A 143 -13.15 8.29 -11.88
CA ASP A 143 -13.59 9.04 -13.06
C ASP A 143 -14.64 8.28 -13.89
N ALA A 144 -15.69 8.97 -14.31
CA ALA A 144 -16.85 8.34 -14.95
C ALA A 144 -16.51 7.68 -16.30
N PHE A 145 -15.56 8.24 -17.06
CA PHE A 145 -15.11 7.66 -18.32
C PHE A 145 -14.38 6.35 -18.08
N ILE A 146 -13.50 6.32 -17.07
CA ILE A 146 -12.78 5.10 -16.67
C ILE A 146 -13.74 4.08 -16.08
N ARG A 147 -14.70 4.51 -15.26
CA ARG A 147 -15.76 3.64 -14.75
C ARG A 147 -16.59 3.00 -15.86
N SER A 148 -16.80 3.68 -17.00
CA SER A 148 -17.46 3.09 -18.17
C SER A 148 -16.57 2.06 -18.90
N TYR A 149 -15.25 2.22 -18.86
CA TYR A 149 -14.29 1.29 -19.46
C TYR A 149 -14.10 0.05 -18.57
N VAL A 150 -13.85 0.26 -17.28
CA VAL A 150 -13.83 -0.79 -16.25
C VAL A 150 -15.19 -1.48 -16.19
N GLY A 151 -16.29 -0.73 -16.28
CA GLY A 151 -17.66 -1.25 -16.35
C GLY A 151 -17.91 -2.15 -17.56
N ARG A 152 -17.24 -1.93 -18.70
CA ARG A 152 -17.27 -2.83 -19.85
C ARG A 152 -16.47 -4.12 -19.62
N LEU A 153 -15.42 -4.09 -18.79
CA LEU A 153 -14.74 -5.30 -18.29
C LEU A 153 -15.63 -6.06 -17.27
N ILE A 154 -16.24 -5.34 -16.32
CA ILE A 154 -17.16 -5.88 -15.29
C ILE A 154 -18.42 -6.47 -15.92
N GLY A 155 -18.92 -5.90 -17.03
CA GLY A 155 -20.09 -6.39 -17.75
C GLY A 155 -19.97 -7.80 -18.32
N ARG A 156 -18.79 -8.44 -18.22
CA ARG A 156 -18.57 -9.84 -18.59
C ARG A 156 -18.35 -10.79 -17.39
N VAL A 157 -18.05 -10.28 -16.19
CA VAL A 157 -17.86 -11.09 -14.96
C VAL A 157 -18.22 -10.23 -13.72
N TYR A 158 -19.13 -10.72 -12.88
CA TYR A 158 -19.52 -10.10 -11.62
C TYR A 158 -18.36 -10.21 -10.59
N SER A 159 -17.35 -9.35 -10.71
CA SER A 159 -16.16 -9.38 -9.84
C SER A 159 -16.47 -8.84 -8.45
N THR A 160 -16.35 -9.71 -7.44
CA THR A 160 -16.56 -9.36 -6.02
C THR A 160 -15.57 -8.29 -5.56
N ALA A 161 -14.36 -8.27 -6.12
CA ALA A 161 -13.36 -7.24 -5.81
C ALA A 161 -13.82 -5.82 -6.12
N TYR A 162 -14.43 -5.61 -7.29
CA TYR A 162 -14.95 -4.29 -7.64
C TYR A 162 -16.19 -3.95 -6.83
N HIS A 163 -17.02 -4.94 -6.49
CA HIS A 163 -18.16 -4.74 -5.59
C HIS A 163 -17.69 -4.27 -4.19
N ASP A 164 -16.60 -4.85 -3.68
CA ASP A 164 -15.96 -4.42 -2.43
C ASP A 164 -15.39 -3.00 -2.54
N MET A 165 -14.58 -2.73 -3.57
CA MET A 165 -13.91 -1.43 -3.75
C MET A 165 -14.89 -0.30 -4.07
N PHE A 166 -16.01 -0.56 -4.74
CA PHE A 166 -17.01 0.47 -5.07
C PHE A 166 -18.05 0.71 -3.98
N LEU A 167 -17.81 0.22 -2.75
CA LEU A 167 -18.72 0.37 -1.61
C LEU A 167 -20.10 -0.23 -1.86
N GLN A 168 -20.15 -1.33 -2.62
CA GLN A 168 -21.38 -2.07 -2.90
C GLN A 168 -21.55 -3.27 -1.94
N SER A 169 -20.47 -3.71 -1.27
CA SER A 169 -20.52 -4.62 -0.10
C SER A 169 -20.22 -3.87 1.20
N ASN A 170 -20.34 -4.58 2.32
CA ASN A 170 -19.99 -4.07 3.64
C ASN A 170 -18.50 -4.26 4.02
N VAL A 171 -17.66 -4.71 3.08
CA VAL A 171 -16.25 -5.01 3.36
C VAL A 171 -15.52 -3.76 3.85
N LEU A 172 -15.65 -2.62 3.17
CA LEU A 172 -14.96 -1.38 3.56
C LEU A 172 -15.70 -0.61 4.65
N THR A 173 -17.03 -0.68 4.69
CA THR A 173 -17.87 0.13 5.58
C THR A 173 -18.13 -0.49 6.94
N GLU A 174 -17.91 -1.80 7.11
CA GLU A 174 -18.14 -2.51 8.37
C GLU A 174 -16.99 -3.44 8.72
N ARG A 175 -16.60 -4.33 7.78
CA ARG A 175 -15.66 -5.41 8.09
C ARG A 175 -14.25 -4.89 8.38
N LEU A 176 -13.64 -4.17 7.45
CA LEU A 176 -12.25 -3.69 7.59
C LEU A 176 -12.10 -2.51 8.57
N ILE A 177 -13.22 -1.97 9.08
CA ILE A 177 -13.24 -0.99 10.18
C ILE A 177 -13.77 -1.60 11.48
N SER A 178 -13.93 -2.91 11.56
CA SER A 178 -14.25 -3.58 12.82
C SER A 178 -13.08 -3.48 13.80
N ALA A 179 -13.39 -3.54 15.10
CA ALA A 179 -12.40 -3.44 16.16
C ALA A 179 -11.24 -4.44 16.01
N GLU A 180 -11.51 -5.68 15.59
CA GLU A 180 -10.48 -6.71 15.39
C GLU A 180 -9.49 -6.33 14.27
N HIS A 181 -9.98 -5.81 13.15
CA HIS A 181 -9.15 -5.40 12.01
C HIS A 181 -8.35 -4.14 12.33
N LEU A 182 -8.98 -3.17 12.96
CA LEU A 182 -8.33 -1.91 13.35
C LEU A 182 -7.28 -2.13 14.43
N ALA A 183 -7.55 -2.95 15.45
CA ALA A 183 -6.57 -3.31 16.47
C ALA A 183 -5.38 -4.05 15.85
N SER A 184 -5.62 -4.97 14.91
CA SER A 184 -4.55 -5.69 14.21
C SER A 184 -3.68 -4.75 13.34
N LEU A 185 -4.28 -3.76 12.71
CA LEU A 185 -3.55 -2.71 11.97
C LEU A 185 -2.81 -1.75 12.91
N GLY A 186 -3.36 -1.49 14.09
CA GLY A 186 -2.75 -0.68 15.13
C GLY A 186 -1.49 -1.28 15.75
N LEU A 187 -1.23 -2.57 15.56
CA LEU A 187 -0.01 -3.24 16.04
C LEU A 187 1.27 -2.72 15.37
N PHE A 188 1.17 -2.20 14.14
CA PHE A 188 2.35 -1.72 13.41
C PHE A 188 2.91 -0.44 14.05
N GLU A 189 4.23 -0.40 14.24
CA GLU A 189 4.92 0.80 14.74
C GLU A 189 4.75 1.99 13.79
N HIS A 190 4.80 1.72 12.49
CA HIS A 190 4.62 2.70 11.42
C HIS A 190 3.51 2.28 10.47
N ARG A 191 2.62 3.22 10.15
CA ARG A 191 1.59 3.08 9.12
C ARG A 191 1.74 4.21 8.13
N LEU A 192 2.05 3.89 6.89
CA LEU A 192 2.38 4.84 5.84
C LEU A 192 1.38 4.72 4.68
N LEU A 193 0.86 5.87 4.25
CA LEU A 193 0.03 6.03 3.06
C LEU A 193 0.84 6.76 1.99
N ILE A 194 1.00 6.16 0.81
CA ILE A 194 1.61 6.82 -0.35
C ILE A 194 0.54 6.93 -1.42
N SER A 195 0.24 8.16 -1.85
CA SER A 195 -0.81 8.45 -2.82
C SER A 195 -0.27 9.26 -3.97
N SER A 196 -0.99 9.26 -5.10
CA SER A 196 -0.66 10.13 -6.24
C SER A 196 -1.73 11.22 -6.40
N MET A 197 -1.28 12.44 -6.64
CA MET A 197 -2.15 13.59 -6.91
C MET A 197 -3.00 13.40 -8.17
N HIS A 198 -2.45 12.72 -9.18
CA HIS A 198 -3.10 12.47 -10.47
C HIS A 198 -3.57 11.02 -10.62
N ASP A 199 -3.83 10.31 -9.52
CA ASP A 199 -4.38 8.95 -9.59
C ASP A 199 -5.82 9.00 -10.12
N LEU A 200 -6.04 8.35 -11.26
CA LEU A 200 -7.33 8.29 -11.93
C LEU A 200 -8.18 7.09 -11.48
N LEU A 201 -7.57 6.10 -10.81
CA LEU A 201 -8.23 4.88 -10.35
C LEU A 201 -8.63 4.98 -8.89
N VAL A 202 -7.72 5.49 -8.06
CA VAL A 202 -7.89 5.58 -6.62
C VAL A 202 -7.85 7.05 -6.20
N PRO A 203 -9.02 7.64 -5.89
CA PRO A 203 -9.09 9.03 -5.48
C PRO A 203 -8.25 9.32 -4.22
N LEU A 204 -7.63 10.49 -4.16
CA LEU A 204 -6.72 10.90 -3.08
C LEU A 204 -7.33 10.80 -1.68
N MET A 205 -8.62 11.12 -1.53
CA MET A 205 -9.29 11.04 -0.24
C MET A 205 -9.44 9.59 0.26
N SER A 206 -9.42 8.64 -0.65
CA SER A 206 -9.50 7.22 -0.35
C SER A 206 -8.15 6.62 0.00
N SER A 207 -7.06 7.06 -0.65
CA SER A 207 -5.72 6.51 -0.45
C SER A 207 -4.86 7.25 0.57
N GLY A 208 -4.98 8.58 0.65
CA GLY A 208 -4.14 9.43 1.48
C GLY A 208 -4.87 10.14 2.61
N PHE A 209 -6.18 9.94 2.74
CA PHE A 209 -7.08 10.63 3.68
C PHE A 209 -7.09 12.15 3.55
N MET A 210 -6.98 12.64 2.31
CA MET A 210 -6.90 14.07 2.01
C MET A 210 -7.69 14.43 0.76
N LEU A 211 -8.20 15.66 0.73
CA LEU A 211 -8.79 16.24 -0.46
C LEU A 211 -7.72 16.92 -1.32
N LYS A 212 -7.90 16.87 -2.65
CA LYS A 212 -7.13 17.68 -3.60
C LYS A 212 -7.45 19.17 -3.38
N PRO A 213 -6.51 20.10 -3.57
CA PRO A 213 -6.78 21.53 -3.50
C PRO A 213 -7.93 21.99 -4.41
N SER A 214 -8.10 21.36 -5.57
CA SER A 214 -9.25 21.59 -6.48
C SER A 214 -10.63 21.24 -5.91
N GLN A 215 -10.71 20.42 -4.86
CA GLN A 215 -11.96 20.02 -4.19
C GLN A 215 -12.40 21.02 -3.11
N PHE A 216 -11.54 21.99 -2.75
CA PHE A 216 -11.92 23.07 -1.84
C PHE A 216 -12.64 24.19 -2.60
N ARG A 217 -13.83 24.57 -2.12
CA ARG A 217 -14.61 25.67 -2.68
C ARG A 217 -13.93 27.01 -2.41
N GLY A 218 -13.98 27.92 -3.37
CA GLY A 218 -13.52 29.31 -3.19
C GLY A 218 -12.00 29.53 -3.30
N MET A 219 -11.21 28.48 -3.55
CA MET A 219 -9.76 28.62 -3.76
C MET A 219 -9.44 29.12 -5.17
N SER A 220 -8.61 30.15 -5.29
CA SER A 220 -8.12 30.67 -6.58
C SER A 220 -7.17 29.66 -7.25
N PRO A 221 -6.99 29.71 -8.59
CA PRO A 221 -6.04 28.84 -9.28
C PRO A 221 -4.62 28.91 -8.72
N ALA A 222 -4.11 30.12 -8.42
CA ALA A 222 -2.78 30.32 -7.84
C ALA A 222 -2.65 29.69 -6.45
N ALA A 223 -3.66 29.85 -5.59
CA ALA A 223 -3.65 29.24 -4.25
C ALA A 223 -3.76 27.71 -4.31
N ARG A 224 -4.41 27.15 -5.34
CA ARG A 224 -4.41 25.70 -5.59
C ARG A 224 -3.03 25.20 -5.93
N GLU A 225 -2.38 25.80 -6.92
CA GLU A 225 -1.04 25.42 -7.36
C GLU A 225 -0.01 25.53 -6.23
N GLU A 226 -0.06 26.61 -5.44
CA GLU A 226 0.80 26.76 -4.26
C GLU A 226 0.57 25.64 -3.24
N ARG A 227 -0.69 25.33 -2.92
CA ARG A 227 -1.01 24.24 -1.98
C ARG A 227 -0.61 22.87 -2.51
N GLU A 228 -0.75 22.63 -3.81
CA GLU A 228 -0.31 21.40 -4.48
C GLU A 228 1.22 21.24 -4.39
N MET A 229 1.99 22.30 -4.66
CA MET A 229 3.46 22.29 -4.54
C MET A 229 3.95 22.02 -3.11
N VAL A 230 3.28 22.61 -2.10
CA VAL A 230 3.63 22.39 -0.69
C VAL A 230 3.32 20.95 -0.26
N MET A 231 2.23 20.38 -0.77
CA MET A 231 1.71 19.08 -0.36
C MET A 231 2.40 17.91 -1.06
N CYS A 232 2.75 18.06 -2.34
CA CYS A 232 3.17 16.94 -3.18
C CYS A 232 4.68 16.84 -3.31
N ALA A 233 5.23 15.64 -3.16
CA ALA A 233 6.63 15.33 -3.41
C ALA A 233 6.85 14.92 -4.87
N SER A 234 7.97 15.35 -5.45
CA SER A 234 8.46 14.93 -6.76
C SER A 234 9.88 14.36 -6.75
N SER A 235 10.46 14.10 -5.57
CA SER A 235 11.77 13.45 -5.41
C SER A 235 11.86 12.70 -4.08
N GLU A 236 12.93 11.93 -3.86
CA GLU A 236 13.17 11.22 -2.59
C GLU A 236 13.35 12.20 -1.42
N GLU A 237 14.09 13.28 -1.64
CA GLU A 237 14.33 14.34 -0.65
C GLU A 237 13.01 15.03 -0.25
N GLU A 238 12.15 15.29 -1.23
CA GLU A 238 10.84 15.85 -0.97
C GLU A 238 9.92 14.87 -0.25
N MET A 239 10.01 13.56 -0.54
CA MET A 239 9.23 12.55 0.19
C MET A 239 9.59 12.52 1.69
N HIS A 240 10.84 12.80 2.06
CA HIS A 240 11.23 12.96 3.46
C HIS A 240 10.64 14.23 4.09
N SER A 241 10.78 15.37 3.43
CA SER A 241 10.39 16.68 3.98
C SER A 241 8.88 16.95 3.96
N LYS A 242 8.15 16.36 3.00
CA LYS A 242 6.69 16.52 2.82
C LYS A 242 5.87 15.38 3.43
N ARG A 243 6.52 14.44 4.14
CA ARG A 243 5.82 13.45 4.97
C ARG A 243 5.05 14.17 6.07
N HIS A 244 3.74 13.96 6.14
CA HIS A 244 2.90 14.56 7.17
C HIS A 244 2.16 13.48 7.96
N ARG A 245 1.97 13.74 9.26
CA ARG A 245 1.33 12.79 10.16
C ARG A 245 -0.14 13.16 10.37
N ILE A 246 -1.03 12.24 10.01
CA ILE A 246 -2.47 12.35 10.18
C ILE A 246 -2.86 11.64 11.48
N VAL A 247 -3.37 12.40 12.44
CA VAL A 247 -3.85 11.89 13.74
C VAL A 247 -5.37 11.93 13.82
N LYS A 248 -5.99 12.94 13.20
CA LYS A 248 -7.43 13.16 13.12
C LYS A 248 -7.74 13.94 11.84
N LEU A 249 -8.96 13.82 11.34
CA LEU A 249 -9.45 14.67 10.25
C LEU A 249 -10.20 15.87 10.82
N THR A 250 -9.75 17.08 10.50
CA THR A 250 -10.48 18.30 10.85
C THR A 250 -11.53 18.64 9.79
N ALA A 251 -12.47 19.53 10.11
CA ALA A 251 -13.41 20.06 9.13
C ALA A 251 -12.72 21.03 8.15
N GLU A 252 -11.58 21.63 8.53
CA GLU A 252 -10.78 22.47 7.64
C GLU A 252 -10.07 21.64 6.57
N ASP A 253 -9.56 20.46 6.93
CA ASP A 253 -8.83 19.57 6.02
C ASP A 253 -9.77 18.74 5.14
N TRP A 254 -10.93 18.35 5.67
CA TRP A 254 -11.91 17.57 4.94
C TRP A 254 -13.33 17.88 5.43
N PRO A 255 -14.09 18.78 4.79
CA PRO A 255 -15.43 19.13 5.25
C PRO A 255 -16.38 17.93 5.39
N HIS A 256 -17.24 17.91 6.42
CA HIS A 256 -18.11 16.78 6.74
C HIS A 256 -19.14 16.43 5.65
N ASP A 257 -19.49 17.40 4.80
CA ASP A 257 -20.43 17.23 3.69
C ASP A 257 -19.76 16.67 2.42
N GLN A 258 -18.42 16.62 2.37
CA GLN A 258 -17.68 16.06 1.25
C GLN A 258 -17.31 14.61 1.50
N TYR A 259 -17.75 13.69 0.64
CA TYR A 259 -17.42 12.26 0.73
C TYR A 259 -17.63 11.66 2.14
N PRO A 260 -18.85 11.78 2.71
CA PRO A 260 -19.09 11.47 4.12
C PRO A 260 -18.87 9.98 4.47
N VAL A 261 -18.98 9.07 3.49
CA VAL A 261 -18.73 7.64 3.71
C VAL A 261 -17.24 7.37 3.81
N GLU A 262 -16.47 7.90 2.85
CA GLU A 262 -15.02 7.82 2.80
C GLU A 262 -14.39 8.46 4.04
N ARG A 263 -14.87 9.64 4.44
CA ARG A 263 -14.43 10.34 5.65
C ARG A 263 -14.63 9.48 6.88
N ARG A 264 -15.81 8.87 7.04
CA ARG A 264 -16.12 7.99 8.17
C ARG A 264 -15.17 6.78 8.24
N ILE A 265 -14.84 6.18 7.09
CA ILE A 265 -13.88 5.07 7.03
C ILE A 265 -12.50 5.54 7.48
N ALA A 266 -12.04 6.71 7.01
CA ALA A 266 -10.76 7.28 7.40
C ALA A 266 -10.72 7.65 8.90
N GLU A 267 -11.79 8.26 9.44
CA GLU A 267 -11.94 8.55 10.87
C GLU A 267 -11.87 7.27 11.70
N ALA A 268 -12.64 6.23 11.34
CA ALA A 268 -12.59 4.94 12.02
C ALA A 268 -11.19 4.33 12.00
N MET A 269 -10.46 4.44 10.88
CA MET A 269 -9.08 3.97 10.78
C MET A 269 -8.13 4.74 11.70
N LEU A 270 -8.24 6.07 11.77
CA LEU A 270 -7.42 6.89 12.65
C LEU A 270 -7.72 6.64 14.13
N GLU A 271 -8.99 6.46 14.47
CA GLU A 271 -9.44 6.17 15.84
C GLU A 271 -9.01 4.78 16.30
N GLY A 272 -9.21 3.75 15.47
CA GLY A 272 -8.98 2.36 15.88
C GLY A 272 -7.58 1.82 15.62
N ALA A 273 -6.87 2.32 14.60
CA ALA A 273 -5.50 1.91 14.30
C ALA A 273 -4.45 2.96 14.69
N GLY A 274 -4.86 4.18 15.06
CA GLY A 274 -3.97 5.28 15.42
C GLY A 274 -3.48 6.08 14.22
N ALA A 275 -2.46 6.91 14.45
CA ALA A 275 -1.95 7.85 13.44
C ALA A 275 -1.33 7.13 12.23
N PHE A 276 -1.43 7.78 11.07
CA PHE A 276 -0.78 7.40 9.81
C PHE A 276 0.15 8.51 9.37
N ASP A 277 1.32 8.16 8.86
CA ASP A 277 2.09 9.07 8.03
C ASP A 277 1.54 9.00 6.60
N SER A 278 1.53 10.12 5.90
CA SER A 278 1.02 10.22 4.54
C SER A 278 1.96 11.06 3.67
N ILE A 279 2.12 10.61 2.43
CA ILE A 279 2.93 11.25 1.39
C ILE A 279 2.09 11.27 0.12
N VAL A 280 1.99 12.44 -0.48
CA VAL A 280 1.34 12.61 -1.78
C VAL A 280 2.42 12.89 -2.81
N VAL A 281 2.41 12.15 -3.90
CA VAL A 281 3.37 12.25 -4.98
C VAL A 281 2.73 12.96 -6.15
N ASP A 282 3.46 13.91 -6.73
CA ASP A 282 3.11 14.49 -8.03
C ASP A 282 4.25 14.25 -9.04
N PHE A 283 3.94 13.40 -10.01
CA PHE A 283 4.84 13.06 -11.11
C PHE A 283 4.89 14.14 -12.21
N SER A 284 3.97 15.09 -12.21
CA SER A 284 3.95 16.19 -13.19
C SER A 284 5.20 17.06 -13.09
N HIS A 285 5.72 17.24 -11.87
CA HIS A 285 6.89 18.06 -11.58
C HIS A 285 8.23 17.34 -11.77
N VAL A 286 8.23 16.00 -11.76
CA VAL A 286 9.42 15.17 -12.07
C VAL A 286 9.92 15.44 -13.50
N GLN A 287 9.03 15.93 -14.37
CA GLN A 287 9.30 16.26 -15.77
C GLN A 287 10.17 17.51 -15.98
N LYS A 288 10.42 18.34 -14.96
CA LYS A 288 11.34 19.49 -15.13
C LYS A 288 12.75 19.09 -15.59
N HIS A 289 13.08 17.79 -15.52
CA HIS A 289 14.36 17.23 -15.93
C HIS A 289 14.24 16.19 -17.07
N CYS A 290 13.05 15.97 -17.65
CA CYS A 290 12.83 14.98 -18.70
C CYS A 290 11.80 15.50 -19.74
N ASP A 291 12.30 16.01 -20.87
CA ASP A 291 11.49 16.45 -22.03
C ASP A 291 10.94 15.27 -22.86
N ASP A 292 10.48 14.19 -22.21
CA ASP A 292 9.89 13.03 -22.89
C ASP A 292 8.35 13.07 -22.82
N PRO A 293 7.64 13.18 -23.98
CA PRO A 293 6.18 13.11 -24.04
C PRO A 293 5.59 11.83 -23.42
N HIS A 294 6.32 10.71 -23.45
CA HIS A 294 5.91 9.45 -22.81
C HIS A 294 5.99 9.54 -21.28
N ALA A 295 7.00 10.22 -20.74
CA ALA A 295 7.09 10.51 -19.31
C ALA A 295 5.92 11.40 -18.87
N ARG A 296 5.59 12.43 -19.66
CA ARG A 296 4.45 13.31 -19.38
C ARG A 296 3.12 12.56 -19.34
N ARG A 297 2.83 11.79 -20.37
CA ARG A 297 1.62 10.98 -20.41
C ARG A 297 1.57 9.98 -19.25
N THR A 298 2.70 9.39 -18.89
CA THR A 298 2.79 8.45 -17.75
C THR A 298 2.46 9.14 -16.44
N ALA A 299 3.04 10.31 -16.18
CA ALA A 299 2.77 11.11 -14.99
C ALA A 299 1.29 11.52 -14.87
N GLU A 300 0.65 11.92 -15.97
CA GLU A 300 -0.73 12.40 -15.96
C GLU A 300 -1.78 11.26 -15.98
N GLN A 301 -1.53 10.18 -16.73
CA GLN A 301 -2.54 9.16 -17.02
C GLN A 301 -2.26 7.80 -16.37
N LEU A 302 -1.01 7.52 -16.01
CA LEU A 302 -0.56 6.23 -15.46
C LEU A 302 0.08 6.39 -14.07
N SER A 303 -0.19 7.50 -13.38
CA SER A 303 0.39 7.82 -12.07
C SER A 303 0.20 6.71 -11.04
N HIS A 304 -0.97 6.03 -11.06
CA HIS A 304 -1.27 4.87 -10.24
C HIS A 304 -0.23 3.74 -10.39
N ARG A 305 0.24 3.52 -11.63
CA ARG A 305 1.26 2.52 -11.96
C ARG A 305 2.66 3.06 -11.73
N ALA A 306 2.87 4.37 -11.93
CA ALA A 306 4.15 5.04 -11.72
C ALA A 306 4.64 4.99 -10.28
N LEU A 307 3.73 5.04 -9.30
CA LEU A 307 4.06 4.86 -7.88
C LEU A 307 4.86 3.59 -7.57
N VAL A 308 4.77 2.56 -8.40
CA VAL A 308 5.44 1.26 -8.19
C VAL A 308 6.26 0.81 -9.40
N CYS A 309 6.45 1.68 -10.39
CA CYS A 309 7.08 1.33 -11.68
C CYS A 309 6.45 0.10 -12.35
N LYS A 310 5.12 -0.06 -12.25
CA LYS A 310 4.42 -1.17 -12.90
C LYS A 310 4.36 -0.97 -14.41
N GLU A 311 4.35 -2.07 -15.15
CA GLU A 311 4.18 -2.06 -16.62
C GLU A 311 3.03 -1.16 -17.09
N PRO A 312 3.22 -0.36 -18.16
CA PRO A 312 4.30 -0.43 -19.16
C PRO A 312 5.57 0.39 -18.83
N ILE A 313 5.71 0.94 -17.62
CA ILE A 313 6.71 1.98 -17.32
C ILE A 313 8.16 1.48 -17.52
N CYS A 314 8.45 0.26 -17.07
CA CYS A 314 9.75 -0.36 -17.28
C CYS A 314 10.04 -0.62 -18.76
N GLN A 315 9.04 -1.12 -19.52
CA GLN A 315 9.17 -1.31 -20.97
C GLN A 315 9.40 -0.01 -21.74
N MET A 316 8.93 1.12 -21.22
CA MET A 316 9.11 2.44 -21.80
C MET A 316 10.47 3.07 -21.45
N GLY A 317 11.31 2.41 -20.65
CA GLY A 317 12.59 2.97 -20.20
C GLY A 317 12.45 4.13 -19.20
N LEU A 318 11.28 4.29 -18.60
CA LEU A 318 10.95 5.41 -17.70
C LEU A 318 11.18 5.07 -16.21
N GLU A 319 11.77 3.92 -15.92
CA GLU A 319 11.93 3.46 -14.54
C GLU A 319 12.78 4.43 -13.71
N GLU A 320 13.90 4.95 -14.24
CA GLU A 320 14.75 5.91 -13.51
C GLU A 320 13.98 7.18 -13.10
N VAL A 321 12.97 7.59 -13.87
CA VAL A 321 12.14 8.76 -13.59
C VAL A 321 11.19 8.50 -12.42
N PHE A 322 10.63 7.29 -12.32
CA PHE A 322 9.54 6.99 -11.39
C PHE A 322 9.96 6.11 -10.20
N CYS A 323 11.16 5.51 -10.24
CA CYS A 323 11.61 4.56 -9.23
C CYS A 323 11.94 5.16 -7.87
N PHE A 324 12.02 6.50 -7.78
CA PHE A 324 12.34 7.21 -6.55
C PHE A 324 11.38 6.85 -5.40
N VAL A 325 10.09 6.59 -5.68
CA VAL A 325 9.12 6.13 -4.68
C VAL A 325 9.51 4.76 -4.13
N SER A 326 9.81 3.80 -5.01
CA SER A 326 10.25 2.45 -4.62
C SER A 326 11.57 2.47 -3.86
N ARG A 327 12.52 3.32 -4.29
CA ARG A 327 13.83 3.47 -3.64
C ARG A 327 13.67 4.05 -2.23
N TRP A 328 12.89 5.12 -2.11
CA TRP A 328 12.59 5.74 -0.83
C TRP A 328 11.90 4.76 0.13
N VAL A 329 10.92 3.97 -0.33
CA VAL A 329 10.24 2.97 0.52
C VAL A 329 11.22 1.89 0.99
N ALA A 330 12.13 1.42 0.13
CA ALA A 330 13.14 0.44 0.53
C ALA A 330 14.07 1.00 1.63
N ASN A 331 14.50 2.25 1.49
CA ASN A 331 15.36 2.93 2.46
C ASN A 331 14.63 3.19 3.79
N ASP A 332 13.36 3.60 3.75
CA ASP A 332 12.54 3.82 4.94
C ASP A 332 12.28 2.52 5.71
N LEU A 333 12.00 1.42 5.00
CA LEU A 333 11.88 0.08 5.60
C LEU A 333 13.19 -0.38 6.25
N ALA A 334 14.32 -0.13 5.60
CA ALA A 334 15.63 -0.45 6.16
C ALA A 334 15.87 0.32 7.47
N ALA A 335 15.58 1.62 7.48
CA ALA A 335 15.72 2.48 8.66
C ALA A 335 14.82 2.05 9.83
N CYS A 336 13.57 1.64 9.55
CA CYS A 336 12.63 1.17 10.58
C CYS A 336 12.99 -0.21 11.18
N HIS A 337 13.92 -0.95 10.57
CA HIS A 337 14.31 -2.29 11.00
C HIS A 337 15.65 -2.33 11.75
N CYS A 338 16.45 -1.26 11.67
CA CYS A 338 17.67 -1.07 12.47
C CYS A 338 17.36 -0.90 13.97
#